data_AF-A0A3D1UQR0-F1
#
_entry.id   AF-A0A3D1UQR0-F1
#
_cell.length_a   1.000
_cell.length_b   1.000
_cell.length_c   1.000
_cell.angle_alpha   90.00
_cell.angle_beta   90.00
_cell.angle_gamma   90.00
#
_symmetry.space_group_name_H-M   'P 1'
#
loop_
_entity.id
_entity.type
_entity.pdbx_description
1 polymer ?
#
loop_
_entity_poly.entity_id
_entity_poly.type
_entity_poly.pdbx_seq_one_letter_code
_entity_poly.pdbx_strand_id
1 'polypeptide(L)'
;MVLSVGGYIVGSYLTYKPYDLDKLLHRGIYADAPEPPKERWTLRNVFSRIIGITKEYTLGDKIIAYSVFGYSIVYQIGVVFLSIVVWNAIYPWPHEWWTIKFFITALVIPGIVGIISTVWFLIGGIRDARQLFIDLEKRVEDPDDNGQILNQSTPES
;
A
#
# COMPACT_ATOMS: atom_id res chain seq x y z
N MET A 1 13.78 18.34 6.89
CA MET A 1 13.43 17.13 7.67
C MET A 1 13.36 17.41 9.16
N VAL A 2 14.43 17.79 9.85
CA VAL A 2 14.36 18.07 11.30
C VAL A 2 13.48 19.30 11.62
N LEU A 3 13.64 20.40 10.88
CA LEU A 3 12.82 21.61 11.05
C LEU A 3 11.34 21.40 10.74
N SER A 4 11.01 20.55 9.75
CA SER A 4 9.62 20.23 9.41
C SER A 4 8.95 19.36 10.47
N VAL A 5 9.68 18.39 11.03
CA VAL A 5 9.18 17.57 12.14
C VAL A 5 9.00 18.43 13.40
N GLY A 6 9.99 19.27 13.73
CA GLY A 6 9.91 20.17 14.87
C GLY A 6 8.74 21.16 14.74
N GLY A 7 8.56 21.78 13.57
CA GLY A 7 7.44 22.67 13.31
C GLY A 7 6.08 21.98 13.41
N TYR A 8 5.95 20.76 12.89
CA TYR A 8 4.71 19.97 13.02
C TYR A 8 4.39 19.67 14.48
N ILE A 9 5.38 19.23 15.28
CA ILE A 9 5.19 18.94 16.70
C ILE A 9 4.74 20.20 17.45
N VAL A 10 5.48 21.31 17.28
CA VAL A 10 5.17 22.57 17.97
C VAL A 10 3.78 23.09 17.57
N GLY A 11 3.47 23.11 16.27
CA GLY A 11 2.16 23.55 15.78
C GLY A 11 1.01 22.66 16.25
N SER A 12 1.23 21.34 16.28
CA SER A 12 0.24 20.36 16.78
C SER A 12 -0.04 20.56 18.27
N TYR A 13 0.99 20.75 19.10
CA TYR A 13 0.81 21.03 20.52
C TYR A 13 0.11 22.38 20.77
N LEU A 14 0.46 23.43 20.01
CA LEU A 14 -0.16 24.75 20.14
C LEU A 14 -1.63 24.79 19.69
N THR A 15 -2.02 23.91 18.76
CA THR A 15 -3.37 23.90 18.15
C THR A 15 -4.21 22.70 18.60
N TYR A 16 -3.72 21.90 19.55
CA TYR A 16 -4.39 20.69 20.00
C TYR A 16 -5.78 21.00 20.57
N LYS A 17 -6.79 20.25 20.11
CA LYS A 17 -8.15 20.27 20.65
C LYS A 17 -8.58 18.84 20.95
N PRO A 18 -9.15 18.55 22.12
CA PRO A 18 -9.69 17.22 22.42
C PRO A 18 -10.88 16.93 21.49
N TYR A 19 -10.84 15.76 20.84
CA TYR A 19 -11.87 15.27 19.94
C TYR A 19 -12.21 13.82 20.28
N ASP A 20 -13.48 13.46 20.14
CA ASP A 20 -13.93 12.07 20.27
C ASP A 20 -13.53 11.29 19.01
N LEU A 21 -12.35 10.67 19.07
CA LEU A 21 -11.85 9.83 17.97
C LEU A 21 -12.68 8.57 17.77
N ASP A 22 -13.33 8.04 18.82
CA ASP A 22 -14.11 6.82 18.70
C ASP A 22 -15.38 7.09 17.89
N LYS A 23 -16.00 8.25 18.07
CA LYS A 23 -17.09 8.73 17.21
C LYS A 23 -16.63 9.00 15.78
N LEU A 24 -15.48 9.64 15.59
CA LEU A 24 -14.96 9.96 14.25
C LEU A 24 -14.64 8.70 13.43
N LEU A 25 -14.08 7.69 14.09
CA LEU A 25 -13.61 6.46 13.45
C LEU A 25 -14.63 5.32 13.51
N HIS A 26 -15.86 5.58 13.96
CA HIS A 26 -16.91 4.58 14.11
C HIS A 26 -16.39 3.34 14.87
N ARG A 27 -15.79 3.56 16.04
CA ARG A 27 -15.20 2.50 16.89
C ARG A 27 -15.93 2.41 18.23
N GLY A 28 -15.86 1.25 18.89
CA GLY A 28 -16.42 1.04 20.22
C GLY A 28 -17.94 1.17 20.22
N ILE A 29 -18.46 2.13 20.98
CA ILE A 29 -19.91 2.38 21.09
C ILE A 29 -20.54 2.94 19.81
N TYR A 30 -19.72 3.48 18.89
CA TYR A 30 -20.14 4.06 17.62
C TYR A 30 -19.84 3.15 16.42
N ALA A 31 -19.55 1.86 16.64
CA ALA A 31 -19.18 0.95 15.56
C ALA A 31 -20.41 0.44 14.78
N ASP A 32 -20.38 0.61 13.46
CA ASP A 32 -21.43 0.14 12.55
C ASP A 32 -21.47 -1.40 12.41
N ALA A 33 -20.37 -2.06 12.77
CA ALA A 33 -20.21 -3.50 12.71
C ALA A 33 -19.39 -4.03 13.91
N PRO A 34 -19.58 -5.31 14.31
CA PRO A 34 -18.77 -5.92 15.36
C PRO A 34 -17.28 -5.84 15.00
N GLU A 35 -16.44 -5.45 15.97
CA GLU A 35 -14.99 -5.36 15.73
C GLU A 35 -14.46 -6.71 15.22
N PRO A 36 -13.71 -6.72 14.09
CA PRO A 36 -13.15 -7.96 13.56
C PRO A 36 -12.22 -8.58 14.62
N PRO A 37 -12.31 -9.90 14.85
CA PRO A 37 -11.52 -10.56 15.88
C PRO A 37 -10.03 -10.35 15.60
N LYS A 38 -9.28 -9.92 16.61
CA LYS A 38 -7.82 -9.77 16.53
C LYS A 38 -7.19 -11.12 16.16
N GLU A 39 -6.87 -11.30 14.89
CA GLU A 39 -6.33 -12.57 14.41
C GLU A 39 -4.92 -12.80 14.99
N ARG A 40 -4.72 -13.90 15.70
CA ARG A 40 -3.44 -14.27 16.31
C ARG A 40 -2.38 -14.58 15.26
N TRP A 41 -1.15 -14.09 15.48
CA TRP A 41 0.00 -14.43 14.65
C TRP A 41 0.38 -15.90 14.88
N THR A 42 0.38 -16.70 13.82
CA THR A 42 0.84 -18.10 13.82
C THR A 42 1.96 -18.25 12.80
N LEU A 43 2.92 -19.17 13.04
CA LEU A 43 4.06 -19.40 12.14
C LEU A 43 3.65 -19.64 10.68
N ARG A 44 2.50 -20.28 10.45
CA ARG A 44 1.92 -20.53 9.12
C ARG A 44 1.44 -19.24 8.43
N ASN A 45 1.00 -18.25 9.19
CA ASN A 45 0.46 -16.99 8.69
C ASN A 45 1.49 -15.84 8.73
N VAL A 46 2.67 -16.05 9.32
CA VAL A 46 3.73 -15.03 9.40
C VAL A 46 4.19 -14.61 8.00
N PHE A 47 4.42 -15.56 7.09
CA PHE A 47 4.87 -15.23 5.73
C PHE A 47 3.80 -14.46 4.94
N SER A 48 2.54 -14.90 4.97
CA SER A 48 1.45 -14.17 4.32
C SER A 48 1.20 -12.79 4.94
N ARG A 49 1.43 -12.64 6.25
CA ARG A 49 1.33 -11.34 6.96
C ARG A 49 2.48 -10.39 6.66
N ILE A 50 3.72 -10.89 6.54
CA ILE A 50 4.87 -10.06 6.15
C ILE A 50 4.70 -9.54 4.72
N ILE A 51 4.14 -10.37 3.83
CA ILE A 51 3.81 -9.93 2.46
C ILE A 51 2.56 -9.02 2.46
N GLY A 52 1.78 -9.02 3.54
CA GLY A 52 0.57 -8.18 3.67
C GLY A 52 -0.61 -8.68 2.83
N ILE A 53 -0.59 -9.93 2.37
CA ILE A 53 -1.69 -10.53 1.61
C ILE A 53 -2.72 -11.01 2.62
N THR A 54 -3.75 -10.20 2.81
CA THR A 54 -4.83 -10.49 3.75
C THR A 54 -6.02 -11.14 3.03
N LYS A 55 -7.02 -11.61 3.80
CA LYS A 55 -8.17 -12.33 3.22
C LYS A 55 -9.08 -11.40 2.43
N GLU A 56 -9.04 -10.12 2.73
CA GLU A 56 -9.82 -9.04 2.11
C GLU A 56 -9.39 -8.76 0.66
N TYR A 57 -8.22 -9.26 0.24
CA TYR A 57 -7.77 -9.09 -1.14
C TYR A 57 -8.68 -9.84 -2.11
N THR A 58 -9.10 -9.14 -3.16
CA THR A 58 -9.79 -9.76 -4.29
C THR A 58 -8.83 -10.71 -5.02
N LEU A 59 -9.37 -11.57 -5.89
CA LEU A 59 -8.53 -12.47 -6.70
C LEU A 59 -7.56 -11.68 -7.59
N GLY A 60 -7.98 -10.52 -8.12
CA GLY A 60 -7.13 -9.63 -8.91
C GLY A 60 -6.00 -9.04 -8.09
N ASP A 61 -6.30 -8.52 -6.90
CA ASP A 61 -5.30 -7.91 -6.03
C ASP A 61 -4.25 -8.92 -5.57
N LYS A 62 -4.65 -10.17 -5.31
CA LYS A 62 -3.72 -11.26 -4.99
C LYS A 62 -2.73 -11.51 -6.12
N ILE A 63 -3.21 -11.56 -7.36
CA ILE A 63 -2.35 -11.77 -8.53
C ILE A 63 -1.33 -10.64 -8.65
N ILE A 64 -1.75 -9.39 -8.46
CA ILE A 64 -0.87 -8.22 -8.52
C ILE A 64 0.19 -8.30 -7.41
N ALA A 65 -0.24 -8.55 -6.16
CA ALA A 65 0.64 -8.65 -5.01
C ALA A 65 1.69 -9.76 -5.19
N TYR A 66 1.28 -10.97 -5.60
CA TYR A 66 2.20 -12.07 -5.87
C TYR A 66 3.11 -11.80 -7.07
N SER A 67 2.63 -11.10 -8.10
CA SER A 67 3.44 -10.75 -9.27
C SER A 67 4.55 -9.76 -8.91
N VAL A 68 4.23 -8.71 -8.15
CA VAL A 68 5.22 -7.73 -7.67
C VAL A 68 6.21 -8.39 -6.72
N PHE A 69 5.72 -9.21 -5.79
CA PHE A 69 6.58 -9.99 -4.88
C PHE A 69 7.53 -10.92 -5.65
N GLY A 70 7.01 -11.66 -6.63
CA GLY A 70 7.80 -12.53 -7.49
C GLY A 70 8.87 -11.75 -8.27
N TYR A 71 8.51 -10.59 -8.82
CA TYR A 71 9.45 -9.72 -9.51
C TYR A 71 10.57 -9.21 -8.59
N SER A 72 10.23 -8.72 -7.40
CA SER A 72 11.21 -8.16 -6.46
C SER A 72 12.07 -9.23 -5.79
N ILE A 73 11.48 -10.31 -5.28
CA ILE A 73 12.21 -11.30 -4.48
C ILE A 73 12.80 -12.40 -5.36
N VAL A 74 11.98 -13.03 -6.19
CA VAL A 74 12.43 -14.18 -6.98
C VAL A 74 13.32 -13.71 -8.12
N TYR A 75 12.84 -12.73 -8.90
CA TYR A 75 13.60 -12.26 -10.06
C TYR A 75 14.78 -11.35 -9.68
N GLN A 76 14.57 -10.22 -8.99
CA GLN A 76 15.69 -9.33 -8.69
C GLN A 76 16.70 -9.91 -7.70
N ILE A 77 16.26 -10.42 -6.55
CA ILE A 77 17.18 -10.95 -5.54
C ILE A 77 17.67 -12.35 -5.94
N GLY A 78 16.76 -13.26 -6.25
CA GLY A 78 17.12 -14.64 -6.58
C GLY A 78 17.92 -14.76 -7.87
N VAL A 79 17.36 -14.30 -8.99
CA VAL A 79 17.95 -14.52 -10.32
C VAL A 79 19.01 -13.47 -10.64
N VAL A 80 18.71 -12.18 -10.52
CA VAL A 80 19.63 -11.12 -10.97
C VAL A 80 20.78 -10.91 -10.00
N PHE A 81 20.56 -11.01 -8.68
CA PHE A 81 21.61 -10.79 -7.70
C PHE A 81 22.33 -12.08 -7.33
N LEU A 82 21.65 -13.02 -6.67
CA LEU A 82 22.30 -14.23 -6.13
C LEU A 82 22.90 -15.11 -7.23
N SER A 83 22.17 -15.43 -8.29
CA SER A 83 22.71 -16.29 -9.36
C SER A 83 23.91 -15.67 -10.07
N ILE A 84 23.90 -14.35 -10.30
CA ILE A 84 25.03 -13.66 -10.96
C ILE A 84 26.24 -13.59 -10.01
N VAL A 85 26.04 -13.34 -8.71
CA VAL A 85 27.12 -13.34 -7.72
C VAL A 85 27.76 -14.73 -7.62
N VAL A 86 26.95 -15.78 -7.50
CA VAL A 86 27.44 -17.17 -7.44
C VAL A 86 28.18 -17.54 -8.72
N TRP A 87 27.63 -17.19 -9.89
CA TRP A 87 28.30 -17.44 -11.17
C TRP A 87 29.64 -16.71 -11.21
N ASN A 88 29.66 -15.40 -10.91
CA ASN A 88 30.87 -14.60 -10.95
C ASN A 88 31.95 -15.09 -9.96
N ALA A 89 31.56 -15.70 -8.84
CA ALA A 89 32.49 -16.31 -7.89
C ALA A 89 33.14 -17.59 -8.44
N ILE A 90 32.43 -18.37 -9.26
CA ILE A 90 32.95 -19.59 -9.91
C ILE A 90 33.76 -19.24 -11.16
N TYR A 91 33.24 -18.34 -11.99
CA TYR A 91 33.85 -17.89 -13.22
C TYR A 91 33.68 -16.36 -13.35
N PRO A 92 34.76 -15.59 -13.20
CA PRO A 92 34.70 -14.13 -13.28
C PRO A 92 34.10 -13.66 -14.60
N TRP A 93 33.09 -12.79 -14.51
CA TRP A 93 32.43 -12.27 -15.70
C TRP A 93 33.30 -11.25 -16.43
N PRO A 94 33.41 -11.34 -17.77
CA PRO A 94 34.06 -10.32 -18.58
C PRO A 94 33.35 -8.96 -18.43
N HIS A 95 34.10 -7.86 -18.59
CA HIS A 95 33.55 -6.50 -18.45
C HIS A 95 32.32 -6.23 -19.35
N GLU A 96 32.29 -6.80 -20.56
CA GLU A 96 31.17 -6.64 -21.50
C GLU A 96 29.84 -7.17 -20.95
N TRP A 97 29.87 -8.27 -20.19
CA TRP A 97 28.67 -8.89 -19.62
C TRP A 97 28.03 -8.02 -18.54
N TRP A 98 28.83 -7.24 -17.81
CA TRP A 98 28.31 -6.26 -16.84
C TRP A 98 27.51 -5.15 -17.52
N THR A 99 27.97 -4.70 -18.69
CA THR A 99 27.25 -3.72 -19.51
C THR A 99 25.94 -4.28 -20.03
N ILE A 100 25.94 -5.52 -20.55
CA ILE A 100 24.74 -6.20 -21.03
C ILE A 100 23.72 -6.40 -19.90
N LYS A 101 24.18 -6.90 -18.74
CA LYS A 101 23.35 -7.03 -17.54
C LYS A 101 22.71 -5.70 -17.19
N PHE A 102 23.51 -4.63 -17.10
CA PHE A 102 23.01 -3.31 -16.75
C PHE A 102 21.96 -2.82 -17.76
N PHE A 103 22.24 -2.92 -19.05
CA PHE A 103 21.30 -2.53 -20.10
C PHE A 103 19.97 -3.27 -19.98
N ILE A 104 19.99 -4.59 -19.81
CA ILE A 104 18.77 -5.39 -19.70
C ILE A 104 18.00 -5.07 -18.41
N THR A 105 18.69 -5.05 -17.27
CA THR A 105 18.03 -4.97 -15.95
C THR A 105 17.66 -3.55 -15.52
N ALA A 106 18.37 -2.53 -16.01
CA ALA A 106 18.11 -1.13 -15.68
C ALA A 106 17.26 -0.41 -16.74
N LEU A 107 17.28 -0.86 -18.01
CA LEU A 107 16.59 -0.16 -19.09
C LEU A 107 15.50 -1.02 -19.75
N VAL A 108 15.85 -2.18 -20.29
CA VAL A 108 14.92 -2.97 -21.12
C VAL A 108 13.74 -3.47 -20.29
N ILE A 109 14.00 -4.15 -19.17
CA ILE A 109 12.95 -4.75 -18.35
C ILE A 109 12.08 -3.67 -17.68
N PRO A 110 12.63 -2.66 -16.98
CA PRO A 110 11.82 -1.57 -16.42
C PRO A 110 11.07 -0.80 -17.50
N GLY A 111 11.64 -0.61 -18.69
CA GLY A 111 10.97 0.04 -19.81
C GLY A 111 9.74 -0.73 -20.28
N ILE A 112 9.85 -2.04 -20.47
CA ILE A 112 8.71 -2.90 -20.84
C ILE A 112 7.64 -2.87 -19.76
N VAL A 113 8.03 -3.07 -18.49
CA VAL A 113 7.10 -3.05 -17.35
C VAL A 113 6.40 -1.69 -17.28
N GLY A 114 7.13 -0.59 -17.44
CA GLY A 114 6.61 0.77 -17.42
C GLY A 114 5.58 1.03 -18.53
N ILE A 115 5.83 0.56 -19.75
CA ILE A 115 4.87 0.69 -20.86
C ILE A 115 3.59 -0.08 -20.56
N ILE A 116 3.71 -1.36 -20.17
CA ILE A 116 2.55 -2.20 -19.85
C ILE A 116 1.75 -1.61 -18.68
N SER A 117 2.44 -1.22 -17.60
CA SER A 117 1.80 -0.64 -16.42
C SER A 117 1.12 0.68 -16.76
N THR A 118 1.72 1.51 -17.61
CA THR A 118 1.12 2.80 -18.01
C THR A 118 -0.20 2.57 -18.74
N VAL A 119 -0.24 1.69 -19.74
CA VAL A 119 -1.47 1.39 -20.49
C VAL A 119 -2.53 0.80 -19.57
N TRP A 120 -2.13 -0.15 -18.70
CA TRP A 120 -3.04 -0.80 -17.78
C TRP A 120 -3.61 0.17 -16.73
N PHE A 121 -2.76 0.95 -16.06
CA PHE A 121 -3.19 1.96 -15.07
C PHE A 121 -3.99 3.10 -15.70
N LEU A 122 -3.71 3.47 -16.95
CA LEU A 122 -4.49 4.49 -17.64
C LEU A 122 -5.94 4.01 -17.85
N ILE A 123 -6.11 2.80 -18.38
CA ILE A 123 -7.45 2.23 -18.63
C ILE A 123 -8.17 1.96 -17.32
N GLY A 124 -7.50 1.33 -16.35
CA GLY A 124 -8.06 1.03 -15.03
C GLY A 124 -8.42 2.31 -14.27
N GLY A 125 -7.50 3.28 -14.23
CA GLY A 125 -7.70 4.55 -13.55
C GLY A 125 -8.85 5.36 -14.11
N ILE A 126 -9.02 5.42 -15.44
CA ILE A 126 -10.18 6.09 -16.06
C ILE A 126 -11.49 5.39 -15.68
N ARG A 127 -11.51 4.04 -15.72
CA ARG A 127 -12.69 3.26 -15.36
C ARG A 127 -13.07 3.47 -13.90
N ASP A 128 -12.12 3.36 -13.00
CA ASP A 128 -12.34 3.47 -11.56
C ASP A 128 -12.73 4.90 -11.17
N ALA A 129 -12.10 5.91 -11.77
CA ALA A 129 -12.50 7.31 -11.58
C ALA A 129 -13.95 7.54 -12.01
N ARG A 130 -14.35 7.00 -13.17
CA ARG A 130 -15.75 7.11 -13.63
C ARG A 130 -16.71 6.39 -12.67
N GLN A 131 -16.34 5.20 -12.20
CA GLN A 131 -17.16 4.45 -11.25
C GLN A 131 -17.33 5.21 -9.94
N LEU A 132 -16.26 5.82 -9.41
CA LEU A 132 -16.30 6.65 -8.22
C LEU A 132 -17.32 7.79 -8.36
N PHE A 133 -17.35 8.51 -9.49
CA PHE A 133 -18.32 9.58 -9.70
C PHE A 133 -19.77 9.07 -9.75
N ILE A 134 -20.01 7.90 -10.36
CA ILE A 134 -21.33 7.27 -10.40
C ILE A 134 -21.79 6.87 -8.98
N ASP A 135 -20.87 6.36 -8.17
CA ASP A 135 -21.18 5.93 -6.81
C ASP A 135 -21.42 7.14 -5.90
N LEU A 136 -20.69 8.23 -6.09
CA LEU A 136 -20.93 9.50 -5.40
C LEU A 136 -22.28 10.11 -5.76
N GLU A 137 -22.70 10.06 -7.03
CA GLU A 137 -24.02 10.55 -7.46
C GLU A 137 -25.17 9.78 -6.78
N LYS A 138 -24.96 8.50 -6.48
CA LYS A 138 -25.96 7.64 -5.84
C LYS A 138 -25.89 7.64 -4.30
N ARG A 139 -24.87 8.28 -3.71
CA ARG A 139 -24.69 8.30 -2.26
C ARG A 139 -25.82 9.12 -1.63
N VAL A 140 -26.44 8.56 -0.59
CA VAL A 140 -27.35 9.32 0.28
C VAL A 140 -26.50 10.18 1.21
N GLU A 141 -26.73 11.49 1.23
CA GLU A 141 -26.01 12.39 2.12
C GLU A 141 -26.38 12.12 3.58
N ASP A 142 -25.37 11.77 4.38
CA ASP A 142 -25.46 11.75 5.84
C ASP A 142 -24.70 12.97 6.39
N PRO A 143 -25.39 13.93 7.03
CA PRO A 143 -24.78 15.11 7.63
C PRO A 143 -23.76 14.80 8.74
N ASP A 144 -23.88 13.64 9.39
CA ASP A 144 -22.98 13.21 10.48
C ASP A 144 -21.75 12.44 9.95
N ASP A 145 -21.76 12.01 8.69
CA ASP A 145 -20.64 11.39 7.97
C ASP A 145 -19.98 12.37 6.98
N ASN A 146 -19.52 13.51 7.52
CA ASN A 146 -18.83 14.57 6.80
C ASN A 146 -17.34 14.72 7.20
N GLY A 147 -16.82 13.76 7.96
CA GLY A 147 -15.46 13.77 8.48
C GLY A 147 -15.20 14.79 9.59
N GLN A 148 -16.25 15.40 10.15
CA GLN A 148 -16.17 16.35 11.26
C GLN A 148 -17.19 16.00 12.33
N ILE A 149 -16.83 16.26 13.59
CA ILE A 149 -17.78 16.21 14.71
C ILE A 149 -18.16 17.64 15.04
N LEU A 150 -19.31 18.08 14.54
CA LEU A 150 -19.80 19.46 14.72
C LEU A 150 -20.43 19.68 16.10
N ASN A 151 -21.03 18.63 16.68
CA ASN A 151 -21.67 18.67 17.99
C ASN A 151 -20.91 17.79 18.98
N GLN A 152 -20.14 18.41 19.87
CA GLN A 152 -19.66 17.79 21.10
C GLN A 152 -20.81 17.81 22.12
N SER A 153 -21.79 16.92 21.95
CA SER A 153 -22.71 16.62 23.05
C SER A 153 -21.92 15.87 24.12
N THR A 154 -21.54 16.58 25.17
CA THR A 154 -20.99 15.98 26.39
C THR A 154 -21.95 14.89 26.83
N PRO A 155 -21.50 13.63 27.05
CA PRO A 155 -22.37 12.65 27.65
C PRO A 155 -22.75 13.17 29.04
N GLU A 156 -24.05 13.36 29.28
CA GLU A 156 -24.54 13.61 30.63
C GLU A 156 -24.13 12.41 31.50
N SER A 157 -23.59 12.76 32.67
CA SER A 157 -22.95 11.90 33.68
C SER A 157 -23.80 10.74 34.17
#